data_AF-A0A2S7I323-F1
#
_entry.id   AF-A0A2S7I323-F1
#
_cell.length_a   1.000
_cell.length_b   1.000
_cell.length_c   1.000
_cell.angle_alpha   90.00
_cell.angle_beta   90.00
_cell.angle_gamma   90.00
#
_symmetry.space_group_name_H-M   'P 1'
#
loop_
_entity.id
_entity.type
_entity.pdbx_description
1 polymer ?
#
loop_
_entity_poly.entity_id
_entity_poly.type
_entity_poly.pdbx_seq_one_letter_code
_entity_poly.pdbx_strand_id
1 'polypeptide(L)'
;MKKLLFFLALSFAQMSFAQENNLEKIISNNSQNVKIRDNNNFQNVLYVIDGMPTFSDCSAINVQNIESINVIKGERATGLYGYRAKNGVLIFKTKPNTQFLNFKNIVKEFKISKADQFLPIVLNKHFVDEKDYLLLDKSAIISVKILEEQPFVEPVLLPRGKAIYIEAMEMK
;
A
#
# COMPACT_ATOMS: atom_id res chain seq x y z
N MET A 1 -33.26 25.76 -57.10
CA MET A 1 -33.55 26.20 -55.70
C MET A 1 -33.53 25.07 -54.67
N LYS A 2 -34.02 23.85 -54.97
CA LYS A 2 -34.06 22.72 -54.01
C LYS A 2 -32.68 22.20 -53.53
N LYS A 3 -31.63 22.27 -54.37
CA LYS A 3 -30.26 21.83 -53.99
C LYS A 3 -29.60 22.74 -52.96
N LEU A 4 -29.91 24.04 -52.96
CA LEU A 4 -29.35 25.02 -52.01
C LEU A 4 -29.91 24.81 -50.60
N LEU A 5 -31.21 24.47 -50.50
CA LEU A 5 -31.87 24.09 -49.25
C LEU A 5 -31.26 22.81 -48.65
N PHE A 6 -30.84 21.85 -49.48
CA PHE A 6 -30.23 20.61 -49.02
C PHE A 6 -28.83 20.84 -48.40
N PHE A 7 -28.02 21.74 -48.97
CA PHE A 7 -26.71 22.11 -48.41
C PHE A 7 -26.83 22.92 -47.11
N LEU A 8 -27.85 23.78 -46.99
CA LEU A 8 -28.10 24.55 -45.77
C LEU A 8 -28.57 23.65 -44.61
N ALA A 9 -29.40 22.65 -44.90
CA ALA A 9 -29.81 21.66 -43.89
C ALA A 9 -28.63 20.78 -43.43
N LEU A 10 -27.71 20.45 -44.35
CA LEU A 10 -26.55 19.63 -44.03
C LEU A 10 -25.53 20.36 -43.13
N SER A 11 -25.38 21.69 -43.28
CA SER A 11 -24.52 22.49 -42.41
C SER A 11 -25.12 22.67 -41.00
N PHE A 12 -26.44 22.82 -40.89
CA PHE A 12 -27.13 22.92 -39.59
C PHE A 12 -27.06 21.61 -38.79
N ALA A 13 -27.13 20.46 -39.45
CA ALA A 13 -26.99 19.16 -38.79
C ALA A 13 -25.57 18.97 -38.19
N GLN A 14 -24.51 19.39 -38.88
CA GLN A 14 -23.14 19.30 -38.37
C GLN A 14 -22.91 20.20 -37.15
N MET A 15 -23.52 21.39 -37.12
CA MET A 15 -23.43 22.31 -35.99
C MET A 15 -24.18 21.77 -34.77
N SER A 16 -25.31 21.09 -34.98
CA SER A 16 -26.05 20.42 -33.90
C SER A 16 -25.28 19.23 -33.32
N PHE A 17 -24.63 18.41 -34.15
CA PHE A 17 -23.76 17.30 -33.69
C PHE A 17 -22.48 17.78 -33.00
N ALA A 18 -21.98 18.99 -33.31
CA ALA A 18 -20.81 19.57 -32.65
C ALA A 18 -21.09 20.11 -31.24
N GLN A 19 -22.36 20.31 -30.86
CA GLN A 19 -22.74 20.99 -29.62
C GLN A 19 -23.10 20.06 -28.45
N GLU A 20 -23.13 18.74 -28.65
CA GLU A 20 -23.56 17.76 -27.64
C GLU A 20 -22.39 17.00 -26.99
N ASN A 21 -21.33 17.69 -26.55
CA ASN A 21 -20.25 17.07 -25.75
C ASN A 21 -19.72 17.95 -24.60
N ASN A 22 -20.46 18.98 -24.20
CA ASN A 22 -20.06 19.84 -23.08
C ASN A 22 -20.62 19.40 -21.70
N LEU A 23 -21.39 18.30 -21.65
CA LEU A 23 -21.91 17.75 -20.39
C LEU A 23 -21.00 16.66 -19.78
N GLU A 24 -20.20 15.94 -20.59
CA GLU A 24 -19.17 15.03 -20.06
C GLU A 24 -17.96 15.79 -19.46
N LYS A 25 -17.71 17.02 -19.91
CA LYS A 25 -16.59 17.84 -19.44
C LYS A 25 -16.84 18.54 -18.09
N ILE A 26 -18.11 18.67 -17.68
CA ILE A 26 -18.47 19.34 -16.41
C ILE A 26 -18.43 18.36 -15.23
N ILE A 27 -18.76 17.07 -15.45
CA ILE A 27 -18.61 16.02 -14.42
C ILE A 27 -17.12 15.74 -14.11
N SER A 28 -16.21 16.04 -15.05
CA SER A 28 -14.77 15.98 -14.83
C SER A 28 -14.20 17.09 -13.92
N ASN A 29 -14.93 18.19 -13.69
CA ASN A 29 -14.40 19.37 -12.98
C ASN A 29 -14.96 19.57 -11.57
N ASN A 30 -15.90 18.72 -11.13
CA ASN A 30 -16.38 18.74 -9.75
C ASN A 30 -16.46 17.38 -9.05
N SER A 31 -15.99 16.32 -9.71
CA SER A 31 -15.19 15.36 -8.96
C SER A 31 -13.86 16.06 -8.72
N GLN A 32 -13.52 16.29 -7.47
CA GLN A 32 -12.12 16.35 -7.06
C GLN A 32 -11.51 14.98 -7.43
N ASN A 33 -11.27 14.77 -8.73
CA ASN A 33 -10.15 14.00 -9.19
C ASN A 33 -8.96 14.82 -8.71
N VAL A 34 -8.63 14.59 -7.44
CA VAL A 34 -7.24 14.42 -7.04
C VAL A 34 -6.72 13.44 -8.09
N LYS A 35 -6.22 13.97 -9.21
CA LYS A 35 -5.07 13.38 -9.86
C LYS A 35 -4.03 13.40 -8.76
N ILE A 36 -4.09 12.37 -7.90
CA ILE A 36 -2.96 11.87 -7.19
C ILE A 36 -2.02 11.64 -8.35
N ARG A 37 -1.12 12.60 -8.52
CA ARG A 37 -0.02 12.52 -9.44
C ARG A 37 0.45 11.07 -9.32
N ASP A 38 0.38 10.32 -10.42
CA ASP A 38 0.97 8.99 -10.56
C ASP A 38 2.47 9.11 -10.28
N ASN A 39 2.79 9.30 -9.02
CA ASN A 39 4.05 9.04 -8.41
C ASN A 39 3.79 7.70 -7.74
N ASN A 40 4.03 6.61 -8.48
CA ASN A 40 4.27 5.29 -7.90
C ASN A 40 5.43 5.29 -6.88
N ASN A 41 6.03 6.46 -6.58
CA ASN A 41 6.56 6.74 -5.26
C ASN A 41 5.39 6.94 -4.29
N PHE A 42 4.75 5.85 -3.83
CA PHE A 42 4.38 5.82 -2.42
C PHE A 42 5.68 6.17 -1.71
N GLN A 43 5.80 7.41 -1.28
CA GLN A 43 6.97 7.90 -0.62
C GLN A 43 7.02 7.11 0.68
N ASN A 44 7.75 5.98 0.71
CA ASN A 44 7.84 5.06 1.83
C ASN A 44 7.96 5.87 3.12
N VAL A 45 6.83 6.06 3.79
CA VAL A 45 6.76 6.79 5.05
C VAL A 45 7.32 5.83 6.08
N LEU A 46 8.17 6.31 6.97
CA LEU A 46 8.65 5.46 8.04
C LEU A 46 7.55 5.33 9.09
N TYR A 47 7.12 4.12 9.36
CA TYR A 47 6.23 3.84 10.48
C TYR A 47 7.06 3.54 11.71
N VAL A 48 6.65 4.04 12.88
CA VAL A 48 7.32 3.74 14.15
C VAL A 48 6.26 3.34 15.16
N ILE A 49 6.27 2.08 15.57
CA ILE A 49 5.29 1.52 16.50
C ILE A 49 5.97 1.28 17.83
N ASP A 50 5.55 2.01 18.87
CA ASP A 50 6.14 1.94 20.22
C ASP A 50 7.68 2.04 20.22
N GLY A 51 8.22 2.87 19.31
CA GLY A 51 9.66 3.08 19.13
C GLY A 51 10.36 2.14 18.14
N MET A 52 9.67 1.13 17.61
CA MET A 52 10.21 0.20 16.61
C MET A 52 9.91 0.69 15.18
N PRO A 53 10.92 1.02 14.36
CA PRO A 53 10.71 1.42 12.98
C PRO A 53 10.27 0.22 12.12
N THR A 54 9.36 0.47 11.18
CA THR A 54 8.89 -0.52 10.21
C THR A 54 8.55 0.14 8.87
N PHE A 55 8.72 -0.62 7.80
CA PHE A 55 8.23 -0.31 6.45
C PHE A 55 7.11 -1.26 6.02
N SER A 56 6.77 -2.25 6.85
CA SER A 56 5.56 -3.02 6.60
C SER A 56 4.39 -2.05 6.67
N ASP A 57 3.63 -1.98 5.57
CA ASP A 57 2.40 -1.20 5.53
C ASP A 57 1.58 -1.49 6.81
N CYS A 58 0.96 -0.46 7.38
CA CYS A 58 0.10 -0.59 8.57
C CYS A 58 -1.03 -1.61 8.41
N SER A 59 -1.21 -2.19 7.22
CA SER A 59 -2.15 -3.26 6.92
C SER A 59 -2.08 -4.40 7.94
N ALA A 60 -0.92 -4.68 8.54
CA ALA A 60 -0.75 -5.75 9.53
C ALA A 60 -0.87 -5.32 11.01
N ILE A 61 -1.42 -4.14 11.30
CA ILE A 61 -1.72 -3.67 12.66
C ILE A 61 -3.23 -3.73 12.88
N ASN A 62 -3.68 -4.32 13.98
CA ASN A 62 -5.08 -4.22 14.35
C ASN A 62 -5.39 -2.79 14.83
N VAL A 63 -6.27 -2.09 14.12
CA VAL A 63 -6.69 -0.71 14.44
C VAL A 63 -7.21 -0.58 15.87
N GLN A 64 -7.85 -1.63 16.40
CA GLN A 64 -8.38 -1.63 17.76
C GLN A 64 -7.28 -1.54 18.82
N ASN A 65 -6.05 -1.89 18.47
CA ASN A 65 -4.90 -1.84 19.37
C ASN A 65 -4.16 -0.50 19.30
N ILE A 66 -4.53 0.41 18.40
CA ILE A 66 -3.92 1.74 18.31
C ILE A 66 -4.48 2.63 19.43
N GLU A 67 -3.59 3.24 20.22
CA GLU A 67 -3.92 4.26 21.23
C GLU A 67 -3.89 5.65 20.61
N SER A 68 -2.84 5.98 19.86
CA SER A 68 -2.69 7.28 19.20
C SER A 68 -1.76 7.21 17.99
N ILE A 69 -1.92 8.17 17.09
CA ILE A 69 -1.10 8.35 15.89
C ILE A 69 -0.56 9.78 15.89
N ASN A 70 0.74 9.93 15.78
CA ASN A 70 1.43 11.21 15.65
C ASN A 70 2.18 11.29 14.32
N VAL A 71 2.23 12.46 13.71
CA VAL A 71 2.89 12.68 12.42
C VAL A 71 4.06 13.64 12.58
N ILE A 72 5.25 13.22 12.17
CA ILE A 72 6.45 14.08 12.10
C ILE A 72 6.82 14.29 10.63
N LYS A 73 6.98 15.55 10.22
CA LYS A 73 7.29 15.93 8.84
C LYS A 73 8.57 16.77 8.75
N GLY A 74 9.17 16.81 7.57
CA GLY A 74 10.32 17.68 7.25
C GLY A 74 11.59 17.32 8.02
N GLU A 75 12.44 18.32 8.27
CA GLU A 75 13.78 18.15 8.85
C GLU A 75 13.77 17.46 10.22
N ARG A 76 12.72 17.68 11.01
CA ARG A 76 12.57 17.05 12.33
C ARG A 76 12.42 15.53 12.23
N ALA A 77 11.77 15.02 11.17
CA ALA A 77 11.63 13.59 10.93
C ALA A 77 13.00 12.95 10.64
N THR A 78 13.77 13.55 9.74
CA THR A 78 15.12 13.11 9.38
C THR A 78 16.13 13.28 10.51
N GLY A 79 15.96 14.29 11.38
CA GLY A 79 16.82 14.49 12.54
C GLY A 79 16.68 13.39 13.59
N LEU A 80 15.46 12.82 13.75
CA LEU A 80 15.20 11.75 14.72
C LEU A 80 15.45 10.35 14.15
N TYR A 81 15.09 10.11 12.89
CA TYR A 81 15.06 8.78 12.29
C TYR A 81 15.93 8.62 11.03
N GLY A 82 16.73 9.65 10.69
CA GLY A 82 17.69 9.62 9.59
C GLY A 82 17.05 9.72 8.20
N TYR A 83 17.84 9.39 7.17
CA TYR A 83 17.44 9.52 5.75
C TYR A 83 16.18 8.72 5.39
N ARG A 84 15.90 7.63 6.11
CA ARG A 84 14.69 6.79 5.95
C ARG A 84 13.40 7.57 6.19
N ALA A 85 13.47 8.61 7.02
CA ALA A 85 12.35 9.49 7.35
C ALA A 85 12.28 10.73 6.45
N LYS A 86 12.95 10.75 5.29
CA LYS A 86 12.90 11.87 4.33
C LYS A 86 11.48 12.22 3.88
N ASN A 87 10.59 11.23 3.90
CA ASN A 87 9.18 11.34 3.53
C ASN A 87 8.25 11.63 4.73
N GLY A 88 8.82 11.75 5.93
CA GLY A 88 8.09 11.85 7.20
C GLY A 88 8.04 10.53 7.98
N VAL A 89 7.54 10.64 9.21
CA VAL A 89 7.32 9.51 10.14
C VAL A 89 5.91 9.53 10.68
N LEU A 90 5.25 8.37 10.67
CA LEU A 90 4.02 8.13 11.40
C LEU A 90 4.35 7.31 12.66
N ILE A 91 4.16 7.91 13.82
CA ILE A 91 4.41 7.28 15.12
C ILE A 91 3.10 6.75 15.67
N PHE A 92 3.02 5.45 15.86
CA PHE A 92 1.92 4.74 16.49
C PHE A 92 2.30 4.42 17.91
N LYS A 93 1.40 4.73 18.82
CA LYS A 93 1.43 4.21 20.18
C LYS A 93 0.30 3.21 20.33
N THR A 94 0.58 2.05 20.91
CA THR A 94 -0.43 1.01 21.08
C THR A 94 -0.96 0.90 22.50
N LYS A 95 -2.16 0.32 22.61
CA LYS A 95 -2.80 0.04 23.88
C LYS A 95 -1.97 -0.97 24.68
N PRO A 96 -2.03 -0.92 26.02
CA PRO A 96 -1.37 -1.91 26.86
C PRO A 96 -1.71 -3.35 26.46
N ASN A 97 -0.74 -4.25 26.60
CA ASN A 97 -0.83 -5.67 26.23
C ASN A 97 -0.88 -5.97 24.73
N THR A 98 -0.72 -4.98 23.85
CA THR A 98 -0.47 -5.23 22.42
C THR A 98 0.92 -5.84 22.26
N GLN A 99 1.02 -6.94 21.51
CA GLN A 99 2.29 -7.63 21.28
C GLN A 99 2.65 -7.59 19.81
N PHE A 100 3.83 -7.08 19.50
CA PHE A 100 4.38 -7.10 18.16
C PHE A 100 5.47 -8.16 18.02
N LEU A 101 5.47 -8.85 16.88
CA LEU A 101 6.47 -9.82 16.51
C LEU A 101 7.32 -9.27 15.38
N ASN A 102 8.63 -9.14 15.62
CA ASN A 102 9.61 -9.00 14.56
C ASN A 102 9.93 -10.37 13.93
N PHE A 103 10.68 -10.39 12.83
CA PHE A 103 11.04 -11.64 12.16
C PHE A 103 11.64 -12.70 13.10
N LYS A 104 12.57 -12.30 13.97
CA LYS A 104 13.21 -13.21 14.94
C LYS A 104 12.18 -13.85 15.89
N ASN A 105 11.18 -13.08 16.32
CA ASN A 105 10.12 -13.56 17.20
C ASN A 105 9.13 -14.44 16.44
N ILE A 106 8.78 -14.10 15.20
CA ILE A 106 7.94 -14.92 14.31
C ILE A 106 8.57 -16.31 14.12
N VAL A 107 9.87 -16.35 13.79
CA VAL A 107 10.61 -17.61 13.61
C VAL A 107 10.53 -18.50 14.85
N LYS A 108 10.63 -17.92 16.05
CA LYS A 108 10.55 -18.66 17.32
C LYS A 108 9.13 -19.13 17.61
N GLU A 109 8.15 -18.23 17.49
CA GLU A 109 6.74 -18.47 17.79
C GLU A 109 6.17 -19.58 16.90
N PHE A 110 6.45 -19.51 15.60
CA PHE A 110 5.96 -20.45 14.59
C PHE A 110 6.94 -21.60 14.30
N LYS A 111 8.02 -21.72 15.09
CA LYS A 111 9.01 -22.80 15.02
C LYS A 111 9.59 -23.02 13.61
N ILE A 112 9.90 -21.93 12.91
CA ILE A 112 10.47 -21.97 11.55
C ILE A 112 11.89 -22.56 11.62
N SER A 113 12.17 -23.55 10.77
CA SER A 113 13.45 -24.25 10.77
C SER A 113 14.61 -23.32 10.39
N LYS A 114 15.84 -23.63 10.81
CA LYS A 114 17.02 -22.82 10.45
C LYS A 114 17.25 -22.75 8.93
N ALA A 115 16.90 -23.81 8.20
CA ALA A 115 17.03 -23.83 6.75
C ALA A 115 16.03 -22.88 6.07
N ASP A 116 14.82 -22.74 6.64
CA ASP A 116 13.75 -21.95 6.05
C ASP A 116 13.87 -20.45 6.34
N GLN A 117 14.67 -20.04 7.32
CA GLN A 117 14.85 -18.61 7.69
C GLN A 117 15.44 -17.76 6.54
N PHE A 118 16.17 -18.40 5.63
CA PHE A 118 16.75 -17.74 4.45
C PHE A 118 15.72 -17.50 3.34
N LEU A 119 14.56 -18.17 3.40
CA LEU A 119 13.52 -18.04 2.38
C LEU A 119 12.99 -16.61 2.30
N PRO A 120 12.54 -16.17 1.12
CA PRO A 120 11.81 -14.92 0.99
C PRO A 120 10.52 -14.96 1.81
N ILE A 121 10.07 -13.78 2.25
CA ILE A 121 8.85 -13.63 3.05
C ILE A 121 7.81 -12.94 2.18
N VAL A 122 6.62 -13.53 2.17
CA VAL A 122 5.42 -12.96 1.55
C VAL A 122 4.42 -12.67 2.65
N LEU A 123 4.03 -11.42 2.81
CA LEU A 123 2.99 -10.97 3.73
C LEU A 123 1.72 -10.69 2.92
N ASN A 124 0.67 -11.47 3.15
CA ASN A 124 -0.58 -11.51 2.38
C ASN A 124 -0.36 -11.79 0.89
N LYS A 125 0.07 -10.79 0.12
CA LYS A 125 0.41 -10.91 -1.29
C LYS A 125 1.57 -9.99 -1.68
N HIS A 126 2.26 -9.43 -0.70
CA HIS A 126 3.35 -8.49 -0.92
C HIS A 126 4.66 -9.10 -0.44
N PHE A 127 5.71 -8.92 -1.21
CA PHE A 127 7.04 -9.32 -0.78
C PHE A 127 7.55 -8.37 0.30
N VAL A 128 8.17 -8.94 1.32
CA VAL A 128 8.83 -8.17 2.38
C VAL A 128 10.29 -8.01 1.97
N ASP A 129 10.63 -6.82 1.49
CA ASP A 129 11.99 -6.50 1.00
C ASP A 129 13.01 -6.51 2.16
N GLU A 130 12.68 -5.86 3.28
CA GLU A 130 13.59 -5.71 4.42
C GLU A 130 13.06 -6.46 5.65
N LYS A 131 13.54 -7.70 5.84
CA LYS A 131 13.15 -8.58 6.97
C LYS A 131 13.36 -7.93 8.35
N ASP A 132 14.39 -7.09 8.49
CA ASP A 132 14.73 -6.42 9.74
C ASP A 132 13.69 -5.37 10.16
N TYR A 133 12.92 -4.87 9.19
CA TYR A 133 11.81 -3.95 9.42
C TYR A 133 10.45 -4.66 9.42
N LEU A 134 10.40 -5.99 9.36
CA LEU A 134 9.14 -6.71 9.49
C LEU A 134 8.65 -6.62 10.94
N LEU A 135 7.46 -6.03 11.12
CA LEU A 135 6.84 -5.90 12.42
C LEU A 135 5.33 -6.14 12.30
N LEU A 136 4.83 -7.18 12.95
CA LEU A 136 3.42 -7.60 12.84
C LEU A 136 2.77 -7.60 14.22
N ASP A 137 1.53 -7.12 14.31
CA ASP A 137 0.71 -7.33 15.50
C ASP A 137 0.39 -8.83 15.62
N LYS A 138 0.76 -9.44 16.75
CA LYS A 138 0.53 -10.87 16.99
C LYS A 138 -0.96 -11.24 16.84
N SER A 139 -1.86 -10.35 17.24
CA SER A 139 -3.30 -10.57 17.14
C SER A 139 -3.84 -10.48 15.71
N ALA A 140 -3.10 -9.82 14.81
CA ALA A 140 -3.46 -9.71 13.40
C ALA A 140 -2.95 -10.90 12.57
N ILE A 141 -1.99 -11.68 13.05
CA ILE A 141 -1.46 -12.84 12.31
C ILE A 141 -2.51 -13.96 12.29
N ILE A 142 -2.96 -14.30 11.08
CA ILE A 142 -3.93 -15.37 10.82
C ILE A 142 -3.20 -16.70 10.68
N SER A 143 -2.13 -16.74 9.88
CA SER A 143 -1.33 -17.96 9.71
C SER A 143 0.09 -17.70 9.23
N VAL A 144 1.02 -18.60 9.56
CA VAL A 144 2.39 -18.61 9.02
C VAL A 144 2.69 -20.01 8.51
N LYS A 145 3.09 -20.12 7.24
CA LYS A 145 3.31 -21.41 6.56
C LYS A 145 4.53 -21.32 5.65
N ILE A 146 5.19 -22.46 5.43
CA ILE A 146 6.14 -22.58 4.32
C ILE A 146 5.34 -23.02 3.10
N LEU A 147 5.36 -22.20 2.06
CA LEU A 147 4.82 -22.59 0.77
C LEU A 147 5.92 -23.25 -0.05
N GLU A 148 5.58 -24.34 -0.71
CA GLU A 148 6.49 -25.04 -1.63
C GLU A 148 6.69 -24.24 -2.93
N GLU A 149 5.66 -23.48 -3.32
CA GLU A 149 5.69 -22.52 -4.43
C GLU A 149 5.09 -21.20 -3.97
N GLN A 150 5.80 -20.09 -4.22
CA GLN A 150 5.29 -18.75 -3.95
C GLN A 150 3.97 -18.47 -4.69
N PRO A 151 2.97 -17.84 -4.03
CA PRO A 151 1.75 -17.43 -4.69
C PRO A 151 2.08 -16.36 -5.73
N PHE A 152 1.49 -16.46 -6.92
CA PHE A 152 1.77 -15.56 -8.04
C PHE A 152 1.41 -14.12 -7.66
N VAL A 153 2.42 -13.24 -7.53
CA VAL A 153 2.24 -11.80 -7.36
C VAL A 153 2.73 -11.13 -8.64
N GLU A 154 1.83 -10.52 -9.40
CA GLU A 154 2.20 -9.66 -10.51
C GLU A 154 2.74 -8.31 -10.00
N PRO A 155 3.70 -7.64 -10.68
CA PRO A 155 4.38 -8.06 -11.90
C PRO A 155 5.65 -8.90 -11.60
N VAL A 156 5.79 -9.98 -12.37
CA VAL A 156 6.78 -11.07 -12.29
C VAL A 156 8.23 -10.61 -12.09
N LEU A 157 8.96 -11.22 -11.15
CA LEU A 157 10.38 -11.65 -11.28
C LEU A 157 10.93 -12.43 -10.05
N LEU A 158 10.09 -13.06 -9.21
CA LEU A 158 10.63 -13.84 -8.09
C LEU A 158 10.78 -15.31 -8.47
N PRO A 159 11.94 -15.94 -8.19
CA PRO A 159 12.21 -17.30 -8.63
C PRO A 159 11.16 -18.25 -8.08
N ARG A 160 10.68 -19.18 -8.92
CA ARG A 160 9.88 -20.33 -8.49
C ARG A 160 10.61 -20.98 -7.30
N GLY A 161 9.96 -21.06 -6.16
CA GLY A 161 10.60 -21.60 -4.97
C GLY A 161 9.80 -21.39 -3.70
N LYS A 162 10.35 -21.92 -2.61
CA LYS A 162 9.72 -21.86 -1.30
C LYS A 162 9.67 -20.44 -0.76
N ALA A 163 8.69 -20.16 0.10
CA ALA A 163 8.62 -18.91 0.84
C ALA A 163 8.01 -19.11 2.22
N ILE A 164 8.39 -18.23 3.15
CA ILE A 164 7.62 -18.04 4.37
C ILE A 164 6.43 -17.15 4.01
N TYR A 165 5.24 -17.74 4.01
CA TYR A 165 4.00 -17.03 3.79
C TYR A 165 3.37 -16.68 5.12
N ILE A 166 3.07 -15.40 5.29
CA ILE A 166 2.40 -14.85 6.46
C ILE A 166 1.09 -14.27 5.99
N GLU A 167 0.00 -14.79 6.51
CA GLU A 167 -1.34 -14.22 6.35
C GLU A 167 -1.66 -13.41 7.60
N ALA A 168 -1.99 -12.15 7.42
CA ALA A 168 -2.39 -11.23 8.47
C ALA A 168 -3.67 -10.49 8.08
N MET A 169 -4.48 -10.15 9.08
CA MET A 169 -5.68 -9.34 8.91
C MET A 169 -5.29 -8.00 8.31
N GLU A 170 -5.92 -7.65 7.19
CA GLU A 170 -5.76 -6.34 6.57
C GLU A 170 -6.70 -5.32 7.20
N MET A 171 -6.22 -4.09 7.36
CA MET A 171 -7.08 -2.94 7.60
C MET A 171 -8.02 -2.77 6.39
N LYS A 172 -9.30 -3.13 6.57
CA LYS A 172 -10.38 -2.76 5.64
C LYS A 172 -10.87 -1.35 5.90
#